data_AF-A0A848AW01-F1
#
_entry.id   AF-A0A848AW01-F1
#
_cell.length_a   1.000
_cell.length_b   1.000
_cell.length_c   1.000
_cell.angle_alpha   90.00
_cell.angle_beta   90.00
_cell.angle_gamma   90.00
#
_symmetry.space_group_name_H-M   'P 1'
#
loop_
_entity.id
_entity.type
_entity.pdbx_description
1 polymer ?
#
loop_
_entity_poly.entity_id
_entity_poly.type
_entity_poly.pdbx_seq_one_letter_code
_entity_poly.pdbx_strand_id
1 'polypeptide(L)'
;MPIDYSKYPANWKTEIRPAILKRAGNRCEKCGVENGVFGYRDRAGIFHRSEGLQAEADVLDGERVFRIVLTVAHLNHDRTDNRPENLAALCQRCHLLHDREQHRETRRRNRLKDQPELFK
;
A
#
# COMPACT_ATOMS: atom_id res chain seq x y z
N MET A 1 3.70 -0.42 7.22
CA MET A 1 3.97 1.02 7.01
C MET A 1 3.24 1.77 8.12
N PRO A 2 3.94 2.23 9.18
CA PRO A 2 3.31 3.09 10.17
C PRO A 2 2.97 4.43 9.51
N ILE A 3 1.69 4.82 9.58
CA ILE A 3 1.19 6.09 9.06
C ILE A 3 1.00 7.05 10.23
N ASP A 4 1.60 8.23 10.11
CA ASP A 4 1.40 9.31 11.06
C ASP A 4 0.20 10.16 10.61
N TYR A 5 -0.94 9.92 11.23
CA TYR A 5 -2.19 10.61 10.90
C TYR A 5 -2.19 12.09 11.31
N SER A 6 -1.25 12.56 12.14
CA SER A 6 -1.15 13.98 12.49
C SER A 6 -0.79 14.86 11.29
N LYS A 7 -0.22 14.26 10.23
CA LYS A 7 0.16 14.93 8.98
C LYS A 7 -0.97 15.04 7.96
N TYR A 8 -2.16 14.56 8.31
CA TYR A 8 -3.33 14.53 7.44
C TYR A 8 -4.42 15.41 8.03
N PRO A 9 -5.31 15.97 7.18
CA PRO A 9 -6.44 16.75 7.67
C PRO A 9 -7.36 15.90 8.55
N ALA A 10 -8.06 16.53 9.50
CA ALA A 10 -8.92 15.84 10.46
C ALA A 10 -10.01 14.97 9.80
N ASN A 11 -10.50 15.39 8.62
CA ASN A 11 -11.50 14.66 7.85
C ASN A 11 -10.94 13.50 7.00
N TRP A 12 -9.64 13.19 7.09
CA TRP A 12 -9.02 12.13 6.30
C TRP A 12 -9.68 10.77 6.52
N LYS A 13 -9.92 10.39 7.78
CA LYS A 13 -10.51 9.08 8.13
C LYS A 13 -12.03 9.04 7.96
N THR A 14 -12.69 10.18 8.07
CA THR A 14 -14.16 10.29 8.10
C THR A 14 -14.76 10.55 6.72
N GLU A 15 -14.06 11.29 5.86
CA GLU A 15 -14.59 11.75 4.57
C GLU A 15 -13.70 11.33 3.40
N ILE A 16 -12.43 11.77 3.38
CA ILE A 16 -11.57 11.64 2.20
C ILE A 16 -11.32 10.18 1.88
N ARG A 17 -10.78 9.41 2.84
CA ARG A 17 -10.48 7.99 2.61
C ARG A 17 -11.74 7.18 2.26
N PRO A 18 -12.87 7.29 3.01
CA PRO A 18 -14.11 6.62 2.64
C PRO A 18 -14.61 6.99 1.23
N ALA A 19 -14.55 8.27 0.85
CA ALA A 19 -14.99 8.73 -0.47
C ALA A 19 -14.16 8.11 -1.61
N ILE A 20 -12.83 8.07 -1.46
CA ILE A 20 -11.94 7.46 -2.46
C ILE A 20 -12.17 5.95 -2.56
N LEU A 21 -12.33 5.24 -1.43
CA LEU A 21 -12.64 3.81 -1.45
C LEU A 21 -14.01 3.51 -2.09
N LYS A 22 -15.01 4.36 -1.83
CA LYS A 22 -16.34 4.26 -2.45
C LYS A 22 -16.25 4.46 -3.96
N ARG A 23 -15.53 5.50 -4.42
CA ARG A 23 -15.28 5.76 -5.86
C ARG A 23 -14.62 4.55 -6.53
N ALA A 24 -13.63 3.95 -5.87
CA ALA A 24 -12.90 2.81 -6.38
C ALA A 24 -13.70 1.49 -6.37
N GLY A 25 -14.96 1.49 -5.91
CA GLY A 25 -15.75 0.27 -5.77
C GLY A 25 -15.13 -0.73 -4.80
N ASN A 26 -14.38 -0.24 -3.80
CA ASN A 26 -13.59 -1.04 -2.87
C ASN A 26 -12.60 -2.00 -3.55
N ARG A 27 -12.08 -1.61 -4.71
CA ARG A 27 -11.08 -2.34 -5.51
C ARG A 27 -9.84 -1.48 -5.71
N CYS A 28 -8.70 -2.13 -5.92
CA CYS A 28 -7.48 -1.42 -6.28
C CYS A 28 -7.63 -0.82 -7.68
N GLU A 29 -7.45 0.50 -7.82
CA GLU A 29 -7.58 1.20 -9.10
C GLU A 29 -6.49 0.84 -10.12
N LYS A 30 -5.41 0.16 -9.67
CA LYS A 30 -4.32 -0.29 -10.55
C LYS A 30 -4.44 -1.75 -11.00
N CYS A 31 -4.85 -2.66 -10.12
CA CYS A 31 -4.86 -4.10 -10.42
C CYS A 31 -6.21 -4.80 -10.20
N GLY A 32 -7.25 -4.05 -9.82
CA GLY A 32 -8.62 -4.56 -9.68
C GLY A 32 -8.90 -5.46 -8.49
N VAL A 33 -7.87 -5.85 -7.70
CA VAL A 33 -8.05 -6.71 -6.53
C VAL A 33 -8.98 -6.06 -5.51
N GLU A 34 -9.91 -6.86 -4.99
CA GLU A 34 -10.90 -6.43 -4.01
C GLU A 34 -10.26 -6.22 -2.64
N ASN A 35 -10.76 -5.25 -1.88
CA ASN A 35 -10.31 -5.00 -0.52
C ASN A 35 -10.79 -6.07 0.46
N GLY A 36 -9.95 -6.45 1.40
CA GLY A 36 -10.32 -7.29 2.54
C GLY A 36 -10.33 -8.79 2.28
N VAL A 37 -10.22 -9.22 1.02
CA VAL A 37 -10.14 -10.63 0.63
C VAL A 37 -8.80 -11.25 1.05
N PHE A 38 -8.82 -12.55 1.31
CA PHE A 38 -7.61 -13.32 1.57
C PHE A 38 -7.12 -14.04 0.32
N GLY A 39 -5.82 -14.22 0.23
CA GLY A 39 -5.20 -14.88 -0.90
C GLY A 39 -3.70 -14.70 -0.91
N TYR A 40 -3.07 -15.20 -1.95
CA TYR A 40 -1.63 -15.09 -2.14
C TYR A 40 -1.34 -14.51 -3.52
N ARG A 41 -0.06 -14.22 -3.77
CA ARG A 41 0.41 -13.87 -5.11
C ARG A 41 1.45 -14.87 -5.55
N ASP A 42 1.24 -15.43 -6.73
CA ASP A 42 2.20 -16.36 -7.32
C ASP A 42 3.49 -15.64 -7.77
N ARG A 43 4.43 -16.41 -8.35
CA ARG A 43 5.70 -15.89 -8.86
C ARG A 43 5.54 -14.88 -10.01
N ALA A 44 4.45 -14.94 -10.77
CA ALA A 44 4.11 -13.96 -11.79
C ALA A 44 3.48 -12.68 -11.19
N GLY A 45 3.11 -12.72 -9.91
CA GLY A 45 2.46 -11.64 -9.18
C GLY A 45 0.96 -11.57 -9.41
N ILE A 46 0.34 -12.60 -9.97
CA ILE A 46 -1.11 -12.73 -10.11
C ILE A 46 -1.70 -13.06 -8.74
N PHE A 47 -2.85 -12.47 -8.42
CA PHE A 47 -3.51 -12.69 -7.14
C PHE A 47 -4.48 -13.85 -7.24
N HIS A 48 -4.32 -14.83 -6.34
CA HIS A 48 -5.21 -15.98 -6.21
C HIS A 48 -5.97 -15.83 -4.90
N ARG A 49 -7.31 -15.77 -4.99
CA ARG A 49 -8.16 -15.72 -3.80
C ARG A 49 -8.07 -17.07 -3.09
N SER A 50 -7.87 -17.03 -1.79
CA SER A 50 -7.76 -18.22 -0.96
C SER A 50 -8.35 -17.95 0.41
N GLU A 51 -9.45 -18.65 0.72
CA GLU A 51 -10.30 -18.42 1.89
C GLU A 51 -10.78 -19.76 2.46
N GLY A 52 -11.05 -19.79 3.77
CA GLY A 52 -11.50 -21.00 4.47
C GLY A 52 -10.49 -22.15 4.35
N LEU A 53 -11.00 -23.37 4.10
CA LEU A 53 -10.18 -24.58 3.95
C LEU A 53 -9.13 -24.46 2.83
N GLN A 54 -9.41 -23.71 1.77
CA GLN A 54 -8.43 -23.49 0.69
C GLN A 54 -7.21 -22.71 1.19
N ALA A 55 -7.41 -21.76 2.11
CA ALA A 55 -6.29 -21.01 2.69
C ALA A 55 -5.38 -21.89 3.54
N GLU A 56 -5.93 -22.87 4.24
CA GLU A 56 -5.14 -23.84 4.99
C GLU A 56 -4.33 -24.74 4.06
N ALA A 57 -4.95 -25.23 2.99
CA ALA A 57 -4.27 -26.03 1.96
C ALA A 57 -3.13 -25.25 1.29
N ASP A 58 -3.40 -24.02 0.84
CA ASP A 58 -2.38 -23.19 0.19
C ASP A 58 -1.21 -22.88 1.13
N VAL A 59 -1.48 -22.65 2.42
CA VAL A 59 -0.42 -22.46 3.43
C VAL A 59 0.41 -23.74 3.61
N LEU A 60 -0.22 -24.93 3.60
CA LEU A 60 0.50 -26.21 3.66
C LEU A 60 1.36 -26.43 2.42
N ASP A 61 0.90 -25.99 1.25
CA ASP A 61 1.65 -26.01 -0.01
C ASP A 61 2.77 -24.94 -0.06
N GLY A 62 2.92 -24.14 1.00
CA GLY A 62 3.98 -23.16 1.17
C GLY A 62 3.65 -21.76 0.66
N GLU A 63 2.40 -21.52 0.24
CA GLU A 63 1.96 -20.20 -0.19
C GLU A 63 1.74 -19.26 0.99
N ARG A 64 2.16 -18.01 0.78
CA ARG A 64 1.98 -16.97 1.79
C ARG A 64 0.63 -16.30 1.60
N VAL A 65 -0.38 -16.80 2.30
CA VAL A 65 -1.71 -16.19 2.34
C VAL A 65 -1.70 -14.92 3.20
N PHE A 66 -2.29 -13.84 2.69
CA PHE A 66 -2.43 -12.58 3.40
C PHE A 66 -3.74 -11.87 3.03
N ARG A 67 -4.17 -10.96 3.90
CA ARG A 67 -5.31 -10.09 3.65
C ARG A 67 -4.92 -8.92 2.75
N ILE A 68 -5.67 -8.69 1.69
CA ILE A 68 -5.56 -7.48 0.88
C ILE A 68 -6.09 -6.28 1.68
N VAL A 69 -5.25 -5.25 1.80
CA VAL A 69 -5.64 -3.97 2.40
C VAL A 69 -5.46 -2.86 1.37
N LEU A 70 -6.55 -2.13 1.10
CA LEU A 70 -6.49 -0.90 0.33
C LEU A 70 -6.13 0.29 1.21
N THR A 71 -5.27 1.11 0.65
CA THR A 71 -4.78 2.39 1.19
C THR A 71 -4.97 3.47 0.13
N VAL A 72 -5.03 4.72 0.56
CA VAL A 72 -5.09 5.86 -0.36
C VAL A 72 -3.66 6.37 -0.58
N ALA A 73 -3.27 6.49 -1.84
CA ALA A 73 -1.97 6.99 -2.26
C ALA A 73 -2.13 8.36 -2.94
N HIS A 74 -1.21 9.27 -2.66
CA HIS A 74 -1.04 10.53 -3.39
C HIS A 74 -0.24 10.26 -4.66
N LEU A 75 -0.83 10.53 -5.83
CA LEU A 75 -0.24 10.21 -7.13
C LEU A 75 1.02 11.04 -7.43
N ASN A 76 1.05 12.29 -6.96
CA ASN A 76 2.21 13.18 -7.05
C ASN A 76 3.20 13.05 -5.88
N HIS A 77 3.01 12.10 -4.97
CA HIS A 77 3.78 11.92 -3.72
C HIS A 77 3.77 13.12 -2.74
N ASP A 78 2.96 14.16 -3.01
CA ASP A 78 2.72 15.28 -2.10
C ASP A 78 1.52 14.98 -1.20
N ARG A 79 1.78 14.84 0.10
CA ARG A 79 0.76 14.49 1.10
C ARG A 79 -0.21 15.63 1.41
N THR A 80 0.12 16.85 1.00
CA THR A 80 -0.72 18.03 1.24
C THR A 80 -1.80 18.19 0.17
N ASP A 81 -1.58 17.63 -1.03
CA ASP A 81 -2.50 17.71 -2.15
C ASP A 81 -3.58 16.62 -2.06
N ASN A 82 -4.64 16.91 -1.30
CA ASN A 82 -5.74 15.99 -1.03
C ASN A 82 -6.90 16.07 -2.03
N ARG A 83 -6.67 16.66 -3.21
CA ARG A 83 -7.68 16.73 -4.26
C ARG A 83 -8.04 15.32 -4.75
N PRO A 84 -9.32 14.97 -4.93
CA PRO A 84 -9.72 13.61 -5.28
C PRO A 84 -9.03 13.04 -6.53
N GLU A 85 -8.73 13.87 -7.52
CA GLU A 85 -8.00 13.51 -8.75
C GLU A 85 -6.53 13.12 -8.51
N ASN A 86 -5.93 13.58 -7.41
CA ASN A 86 -4.57 13.21 -7.02
C ASN A 86 -4.52 12.00 -6.08
N LEU A 87 -5.68 11.46 -5.69
CA LEU A 87 -5.77 10.34 -4.76
C LEU A 87 -6.19 9.06 -5.49
N ALA A 88 -5.59 7.93 -5.15
CA ALA A 88 -5.97 6.62 -5.69
C ALA A 88 -6.04 5.54 -4.61
N ALA A 89 -7.04 4.65 -4.72
CA ALA A 89 -7.13 3.47 -3.86
C ALA A 89 -6.22 2.35 -4.37
N LEU A 90 -5.13 2.08 -3.66
CA LEU A 90 -4.12 1.08 -4.03
C LEU A 90 -3.98 0.00 -2.96
N CYS A 91 -3.82 -1.27 -3.41
CA CYS A 91 -3.47 -2.38 -2.52
C CYS A 91 -2.01 -2.27 -2.06
N GLN A 92 -1.65 -2.98 -0.99
CA GLN A 92 -0.29 -2.95 -0.42
C GLN A 92 0.82 -3.08 -1.48
N ARG A 93 0.72 -4.05 -2.40
CA ARG A 93 1.68 -4.24 -3.51
C ARG A 93 1.73 -3.03 -4.45
N CYS A 94 0.59 -2.57 -4.95
CA CYS A 94 0.55 -1.49 -5.94
C CYS A 94 1.03 -0.16 -5.34
N HIS A 95 0.70 0.10 -4.07
CA HIS A 95 1.17 1.27 -3.35
C HIS A 95 2.69 1.23 -3.14
N LEU A 96 3.24 0.10 -2.66
CA LEU A 96 4.69 -0.04 -2.49
C LEU A 96 5.48 0.07 -3.81
N LEU A 97 4.87 -0.34 -4.92
CA LEU A 97 5.46 -0.15 -6.25
C LEU A 97 5.45 1.32 -6.68
N HIS A 98 4.38 2.06 -6.35
CA HIS A 98 4.26 3.50 -6.60
C HIS A 98 5.32 4.28 -5.81
N ASP A 99 5.55 3.93 -4.54
CA ASP A 99 6.48 4.63 -3.66
C ASP A 99 7.95 4.14 -3.79
N ARG A 100 8.22 3.20 -4.70
CA ARG A 100 9.49 2.47 -4.77
C ARG A 100 10.69 3.40 -4.90
N GLU A 101 10.58 4.43 -5.73
CA GLU A 101 11.66 5.38 -6.00
C GLU A 101 11.92 6.30 -4.80
N GLN A 102 10.88 6.97 -4.28
CA GLN A 102 10.98 7.79 -3.07
C GLN A 102 11.55 7.00 -1.88
N HIS A 103 11.19 5.72 -1.73
CA HIS A 103 11.75 4.85 -0.71
C HIS A 103 13.22 4.48 -0.97
N ARG A 104 13.65 4.30 -2.22
CA ARG A 104 15.07 4.09 -2.56
C ARG A 104 15.91 5.30 -2.18
N GLU A 105 15.45 6.49 -2.54
CA GLU A 105 16.14 7.76 -2.22
C GLU A 105 16.20 8.01 -0.72
N THR A 106 15.09 7.83 -0.01
CA THR A 106 15.03 7.99 1.45
C THR A 106 15.98 7.03 2.16
N ARG A 107 16.01 5.75 1.74
CA ARG A 107 16.96 4.77 2.28
C ARG A 107 18.41 5.16 1.99
N ARG A 108 18.73 5.61 0.78
CA ARG A 108 20.07 6.10 0.42
C ARG A 108 20.48 7.28 1.30
N ARG A 109 19.59 8.27 1.47
CA ARG A 109 19.84 9.46 2.29
C ARG A 109 20.08 9.10 3.76
N ASN A 110 19.25 8.23 4.34
CA ASN A 110 19.41 7.82 5.74
C ASN A 110 20.73 7.07 5.94
N ARG A 111 21.10 6.17 5.01
CA ARG A 111 22.40 5.46 5.07
C ARG A 111 23.60 6.41 5.07
N LEU A 112 23.52 7.52 4.33
CA LEU A 112 24.57 8.54 4.32
C LEU A 112 24.63 9.35 5.62
N LYS A 113 23.46 9.60 6.25
CA LYS A 113 23.40 10.29 7.56
C LYS A 113 23.93 9.43 8.71
N ASP A 114 23.72 8.12 8.63
CA ASP A 114 24.15 7.17 9.66
C ASP A 114 25.62 6.73 9.49
N GLN A 115 26.34 7.23 8.48
CA GLN A 115 27.80 7.07 8.43
C GLN A 115 28.44 8.03 9.46
N PRO A 116 29.17 7.52 10.47
CA PRO A 116 29.90 8.39 11.38
C PRO A 116 30.88 9.24 10.57
N GLU A 117 31.04 10.52 10.93
CA GLU A 117 32.11 11.37 10.41
C GLU A 117 33.47 10.73 10.77
N LEU A 118 33.93 9.81 9.94
CA LEU A 118 35.33 9.42 9.89
C LEU A 118 36.07 10.67 9.38
N PHE A 119 36.91 11.24 10.24
CA PHE A 119 37.72 12.46 10.05
C PHE A 119 37.05 13.79 10.45
N LYS A 120 37.12 14.10 11.75
CA LYS A 120 37.58 15.39 12.25
C LYS A 120 38.65 15.16 13.30
#